data_AF-A0A832U3G5-F1
#
_entry.id   AF-A0A832U3G5-F1
#
_cell.length_a   1.000
_cell.length_b   1.000
_cell.length_c   1.000
_cell.angle_alpha   90.00
_cell.angle_beta   90.00
_cell.angle_gamma   90.00
#
_symmetry.space_group_name_H-M   'P 1'
#
loop_
_entity.id
_entity.type
_entity.pdbx_description
1 polymer ?
#
loop_
_entity_poly.entity_id
_entity_poly.type
_entity_poly.pdbx_seq_one_letter_code
_entity_poly.pdbx_strand_id
1 'polypeptide(L)'
;MSSQDHPVSSSKDKIKSNWPYTLAVAIIGFISLWVRTLPSNTVFLSDGSVRFATNDAWYHMRTLRALLENYPHRIFFDPMTNYPNGSYTHFGPLFDQMMAIISLILGMGHPSSHLVDTVGAYFPAVLGAIIVIPVYYIGKYIGGHKTGILAAILIAFAPGQFLTRSMIGFTDHHVAESLFSTLFMMFFMLALISAKERKLRFEDVFNKKFSVLKEPFIYSVLAGVMYSAYQLCWPGGSLFLFIVLVYAIFQYIL
;
A
#
# COMPACT_ATOMS: atom_id res chain seq x y z
N MET A 1 -28.54 42.13 19.83
CA MET A 1 -28.24 40.70 19.57
C MET A 1 -27.19 40.63 18.48
N SER A 2 -25.96 40.27 18.86
CA SER A 2 -24.79 40.22 17.97
C SER A 2 -24.82 38.92 17.18
N SER A 3 -24.85 39.02 15.85
CA SER A 3 -24.62 37.93 14.91
C SER A 3 -23.13 37.57 14.95
N GLN A 4 -22.81 36.42 15.56
CA GLN A 4 -21.47 35.85 15.44
C GLN A 4 -21.29 35.24 14.04
N ASP A 5 -20.66 35.99 13.16
CA ASP A 5 -20.08 35.48 11.93
C ASP A 5 -18.92 34.55 12.29
N HIS A 6 -19.11 33.25 12.12
CA HIS A 6 -18.00 32.30 12.12
C HIS A 6 -17.19 32.50 10.83
N PRO A 7 -15.91 32.91 10.89
CA PRO A 7 -15.12 33.08 9.69
C PRO A 7 -14.88 31.72 9.04
N VAL A 8 -15.32 31.58 7.79
CA VAL A 8 -15.05 30.41 6.95
C VAL A 8 -13.53 30.32 6.75
N SER A 9 -12.89 29.43 7.50
CA SER A 9 -11.44 29.22 7.44
C SER A 9 -11.02 28.91 6.01
N SER A 10 -10.07 29.68 5.48
CA SER A 10 -9.59 29.52 4.11
C SER A 10 -8.77 28.22 3.97
N SER A 11 -8.71 27.64 2.77
CA SER A 11 -7.86 26.46 2.50
C SER A 11 -6.39 26.70 2.84
N LYS A 12 -5.91 27.95 2.77
CA LYS A 12 -4.53 28.31 3.18
C LYS A 12 -4.31 28.18 4.69
N ASP A 13 -5.32 28.50 5.50
CA ASP A 13 -5.27 28.38 6.96
C ASP A 13 -5.34 26.92 7.42
N LYS A 14 -6.15 26.09 6.73
CA LYS A 14 -6.18 24.63 6.94
C LYS A 14 -4.84 23.96 6.58
N ILE A 15 -4.16 24.43 5.54
CA ILE A 15 -2.84 23.91 5.13
C ILE A 15 -1.76 24.29 6.16
N LYS A 16 -1.72 25.56 6.61
CA LYS A 16 -0.78 25.99 7.67
C LYS A 16 -0.98 25.22 8.98
N SER A 17 -2.23 24.95 9.35
CA SER A 17 -2.56 24.23 10.59
C SER A 17 -2.18 22.73 10.55
N ASN A 18 -2.15 22.12 9.36
CA ASN A 18 -1.88 20.68 9.20
C ASN A 18 -0.41 20.33 8.90
N TRP A 19 0.43 21.33 8.60
CA TRP A 19 1.84 21.14 8.28
C TRP A 19 2.63 20.40 9.38
N PRO A 20 2.47 20.70 10.69
CA PRO A 20 3.22 20.00 11.73
C PRO A 20 2.94 18.49 11.75
N TYR A 21 1.69 18.08 11.53
CA TYR A 21 1.32 16.66 11.48
C TYR A 21 1.84 15.97 10.22
N THR A 22 1.79 16.66 9.07
CA THR A 22 2.33 16.15 7.82
C THR A 22 3.83 15.92 7.95
N LEU A 23 4.55 16.88 8.54
CA LEU A 23 5.98 16.75 8.83
C LEU A 23 6.26 15.61 9.81
N ALA A 24 5.46 15.47 10.88
CA ALA A 24 5.61 14.38 11.82
C ALA A 24 5.43 13.01 11.15
N VAL A 25 4.40 12.84 10.31
CA VAL A 25 4.18 11.59 9.55
C VAL A 25 5.34 11.31 8.58
N ALA A 26 5.87 12.34 7.91
CA ALA A 26 7.02 12.20 7.03
C ALA A 26 8.28 11.75 7.81
N ILE A 27 8.53 12.33 8.99
CA ILE A 27 9.64 11.93 9.87
C ILE A 27 9.44 10.48 10.35
N ILE A 28 8.23 10.11 10.78
CA ILE A 28 7.92 8.74 11.20
C ILE A 28 8.12 7.75 10.04
N GLY A 29 7.66 8.11 8.84
CA GLY A 29 7.86 7.30 7.62
C GLY A 29 9.34 7.15 7.26
N PHE A 30 10.14 8.22 7.39
CA PHE A 30 11.58 8.16 7.18
C PHE A 30 12.26 7.25 8.22
N ILE A 31 11.92 7.37 9.49
CA ILE A 31 12.45 6.51 10.55
C ILE A 31 12.01 5.06 10.32
N SER A 32 10.77 4.83 9.90
CA SER A 32 10.24 3.52 9.53
C SER A 32 11.05 2.84 8.42
N LEU A 33 11.40 3.60 7.38
CA LEU A 33 12.28 3.16 6.31
C LEU A 33 13.70 2.89 6.83
N TRP A 34 14.25 3.83 7.61
CA TRP A 34 15.59 3.70 8.17
C TRP A 34 15.73 2.41 8.97
N VAL A 35 14.82 2.14 9.92
CA VAL A 35 14.80 0.89 10.71
C VAL A 35 14.78 -0.34 9.81
N ARG A 36 13.95 -0.35 8.75
CA ARG A 36 13.83 -1.49 7.82
C ARG A 36 15.07 -1.71 6.98
N THR A 37 15.90 -0.68 6.83
CA THR A 37 17.14 -0.72 6.03
C THR A 37 18.41 -0.86 6.88
N LEU A 38 18.32 -0.78 8.21
CA LEU A 38 19.47 -0.94 9.12
C LEU A 38 20.33 -2.20 8.84
N PRO A 39 19.77 -3.39 8.54
CA PRO A 39 20.59 -4.57 8.27
C PRO A 39 21.10 -4.64 6.82
N SER A 40 21.16 -3.53 6.07
CA SER A 40 21.59 -3.50 4.67
C SER A 40 22.98 -4.10 4.45
N ASN A 41 23.92 -3.91 5.39
CA ASN A 41 25.27 -4.50 5.33
C ASN A 41 25.27 -6.03 5.36
N THR A 42 24.17 -6.64 5.80
CA THR A 42 23.99 -8.10 5.78
C THR A 42 23.26 -8.59 4.52
N VAL A 43 22.68 -7.66 3.75
CA VAL A 43 21.96 -7.95 2.51
C VAL A 43 22.86 -7.70 1.30
N PHE A 44 23.62 -6.61 1.30
CA PHE A 44 24.61 -6.34 0.26
C PHE A 44 25.96 -6.92 0.66
N LEU A 45 26.45 -7.90 -0.11
CA LEU A 45 27.70 -8.59 0.15
C LEU A 45 28.88 -7.87 -0.52
N SER A 46 30.11 -8.18 -0.07
CA SER A 46 31.34 -7.55 -0.56
C SER A 46 31.65 -7.85 -2.02
N ASP A 47 31.07 -8.90 -2.60
CA ASP A 47 31.19 -9.27 -4.01
C ASP A 47 30.18 -8.53 -4.92
N GLY A 48 29.35 -7.65 -4.35
CA GLY A 48 28.32 -6.90 -5.06
C GLY A 48 27.01 -7.65 -5.25
N SER A 49 26.89 -8.88 -4.75
CA SER A 49 25.66 -9.66 -4.78
C SER A 49 24.69 -9.26 -3.65
N VAL A 50 23.41 -9.51 -3.88
CA VAL A 50 22.34 -9.30 -2.90
C VAL A 50 21.91 -10.63 -2.31
N ARG A 51 21.97 -10.73 -0.99
CA ARG A 51 21.48 -11.88 -0.22
C ARG A 51 20.03 -11.67 0.19
N PHE A 52 19.12 -12.24 -0.58
CA PHE A 52 17.70 -12.27 -0.23
C PHE A 52 17.43 -13.23 0.93
N ALA A 53 16.53 -12.83 1.84
CA ALA A 53 16.38 -13.44 3.16
C ALA A 53 15.63 -14.78 3.16
N THR A 54 14.74 -15.00 2.20
CA THR A 54 13.83 -16.16 2.18
C THR A 54 13.81 -16.86 0.83
N ASN A 55 13.33 -18.10 0.81
CA ASN A 55 13.14 -18.87 -0.42
C ASN A 55 12.15 -18.18 -1.38
N ASP A 56 11.06 -17.64 -0.83
CA ASP A 56 10.04 -16.92 -1.61
C ASP A 56 10.63 -15.66 -2.25
N ALA A 57 11.51 -14.95 -1.54
CA ALA A 57 12.21 -13.80 -2.09
C ALA A 57 13.10 -14.16 -3.30
N TRP A 58 13.81 -15.30 -3.24
CA TRP A 58 14.57 -15.79 -4.39
C TRP A 58 13.67 -16.15 -5.58
N TYR A 59 12.48 -16.70 -5.32
CA TYR A 59 11.53 -17.02 -6.39
C TYR A 59 10.86 -15.77 -7.00
N HIS A 60 10.57 -14.74 -6.20
CA HIS A 60 10.17 -13.42 -6.70
C HIS A 60 11.24 -12.80 -7.59
N MET A 61 12.52 -12.88 -7.20
CA MET A 61 13.61 -12.37 -8.04
C MET A 61 13.81 -13.16 -9.32
N ARG A 62 13.57 -14.48 -9.31
CA ARG A 62 13.55 -15.31 -10.53
C ARG A 62 12.45 -14.88 -11.48
N THR A 63 11.22 -14.76 -10.99
CA THR A 63 10.05 -14.37 -11.79
C THR A 63 10.17 -12.94 -12.30
N LEU A 64 10.74 -12.02 -11.51
CA LEU A 64 11.06 -10.65 -11.92
C LEU A 64 12.06 -10.61 -13.09
N ARG A 65 13.14 -11.39 -13.04
CA ARG A 65 14.12 -11.44 -14.14
C ARG A 65 13.48 -11.98 -15.43
N ALA A 66 12.72 -13.08 -15.32
CA ALA A 66 11.97 -13.62 -16.46
C ALA A 66 10.96 -12.62 -17.04
N LEU A 67 10.29 -11.84 -16.17
CA LEU A 67 9.39 -10.77 -16.57
C LEU A 67 10.13 -9.63 -17.29
N LEU A 68 11.29 -9.20 -16.81
CA LEU A 68 12.06 -8.12 -17.44
C LEU A 68 12.59 -8.51 -18.82
N GLU A 69 13.01 -9.77 -18.99
CA GLU A 69 13.45 -10.31 -20.29
C GLU A 69 12.30 -10.38 -21.32
N ASN A 70 11.05 -10.52 -20.86
CA ASN A 70 9.87 -10.73 -21.71
C ASN A 70 8.79 -9.66 -21.50
N TYR A 71 9.18 -8.48 -21.01
CA TYR A 71 8.23 -7.45 -20.56
C TYR A 71 7.27 -7.05 -21.69
N PRO A 72 5.94 -6.96 -21.44
CA PRO A 72 5.25 -7.01 -20.14
C PRO A 72 4.72 -8.39 -19.72
N HIS A 73 5.12 -9.47 -20.40
CA HIS A 73 4.54 -10.80 -20.21
C HIS A 73 5.25 -11.60 -19.12
N ARG A 74 4.52 -12.02 -18.08
CA ARG A 74 5.06 -12.85 -16.99
C ARG A 74 4.84 -14.35 -17.25
N ILE A 75 5.66 -15.17 -16.61
CA ILE A 75 5.45 -16.62 -16.55
C ILE A 75 4.36 -16.98 -15.52
N PHE A 76 3.44 -17.87 -15.91
CA PHE A 76 2.41 -18.42 -15.01
C PHE A 76 2.62 -19.90 -14.69
N PHE A 77 3.53 -20.56 -15.42
CA PHE A 77 3.97 -21.92 -15.18
C PHE A 77 5.49 -21.95 -15.30
N ASP A 78 6.15 -22.56 -14.33
CA ASP A 78 7.60 -22.67 -14.28
C ASP A 78 8.04 -24.13 -14.36
N PRO A 79 8.60 -24.57 -15.51
CA PRO A 79 9.09 -25.93 -15.68
C PRO A 79 10.42 -26.19 -14.95
N MET A 80 11.11 -25.15 -14.45
CA MET A 80 12.43 -25.28 -13.82
C MET A 80 12.36 -25.59 -12.33
N THR A 81 11.16 -25.66 -11.75
CA THR A 81 10.92 -26.12 -10.38
C THR A 81 10.11 -27.42 -10.39
N ASN A 82 10.04 -28.13 -9.27
CA ASN A 82 9.24 -29.35 -9.12
C ASN A 82 9.45 -30.38 -10.25
N TYR A 83 10.71 -30.66 -10.58
CA TYR A 83 11.07 -31.62 -11.62
C TYR A 83 10.54 -33.03 -11.30
N PRO A 84 10.00 -33.78 -12.28
CA PRO A 84 9.90 -33.46 -13.72
C PRO A 84 8.61 -32.73 -14.15
N ASN A 85 7.77 -32.31 -13.20
CA ASN A 85 6.40 -31.87 -13.49
C ASN A 85 6.27 -30.37 -13.74
N GLY A 86 7.13 -29.52 -13.15
CA GLY A 86 6.91 -28.07 -13.13
C GLY A 86 5.89 -27.65 -12.06
N SER A 87 5.73 -26.33 -11.89
CA SER A 87 4.70 -25.77 -10.99
C SER A 87 4.04 -24.54 -11.58
N TYR A 88 2.75 -24.36 -11.31
CA TYR A 88 2.06 -23.08 -11.55
C TYR A 88 2.50 -22.02 -10.54
N THR A 89 2.71 -20.80 -11.02
CA THR A 89 3.05 -19.66 -10.16
C THR A 89 1.77 -19.14 -9.49
N HIS A 90 1.65 -19.39 -8.18
CA HIS A 90 0.49 -18.95 -7.38
C HIS A 90 0.61 -17.50 -6.88
N PHE A 91 1.79 -16.88 -7.02
CA PHE A 91 2.02 -15.49 -6.64
C PHE A 91 1.25 -14.52 -7.56
N GLY A 92 0.62 -13.52 -6.96
CA GLY A 92 -0.05 -12.46 -7.70
C GLY A 92 0.91 -11.66 -8.60
N PRO A 93 0.45 -11.14 -9.75
CA PRO A 93 1.33 -10.46 -10.71
C PRO A 93 1.83 -9.09 -10.26
N LEU A 94 1.10 -8.39 -9.39
CA LEU A 94 1.34 -6.96 -9.17
C LEU A 94 2.68 -6.67 -8.51
N PHE A 95 3.09 -7.50 -7.55
CA PHE A 95 4.33 -7.28 -6.80
C PHE A 95 5.56 -7.26 -7.72
N ASP A 96 5.68 -8.27 -8.59
CA ASP A 96 6.77 -8.37 -9.56
C ASP A 96 6.67 -7.25 -10.63
N GLN A 97 5.47 -6.93 -11.09
CA GLN A 97 5.23 -5.86 -12.07
C GLN A 97 5.65 -4.48 -11.54
N MET A 98 5.37 -4.18 -10.26
CA MET A 98 5.81 -2.93 -9.64
C MET A 98 7.34 -2.83 -9.61
N MET A 99 8.03 -3.91 -9.21
CA MET A 99 9.50 -3.94 -9.23
C MET A 99 10.06 -3.83 -10.66
N ALA A 100 9.42 -4.47 -11.63
CA ALA A 100 9.83 -4.41 -13.03
C ALA A 100 9.70 -2.98 -13.58
N ILE A 101 8.56 -2.32 -13.38
CA ILE A 101 8.33 -0.93 -13.81
C ILE A 101 9.35 0.01 -13.15
N ILE A 102 9.60 -0.13 -11.85
CA ILE A 102 10.58 0.70 -11.14
C ILE A 102 11.98 0.46 -11.73
N SER A 103 12.36 -0.79 -11.94
CA SER A 103 13.66 -1.15 -12.53
C SER A 103 13.83 -0.57 -13.93
N LEU A 104 12.80 -0.70 -14.79
CA LEU A 104 12.81 -0.14 -16.14
C LEU A 104 12.91 1.39 -16.12
N ILE A 105 12.18 2.08 -15.23
CA ILE A 105 12.26 3.54 -15.12
C ILE A 105 13.67 3.98 -14.67
N LEU A 106 14.20 3.36 -13.62
CA LEU A 106 15.53 3.70 -13.08
C LEU A 106 16.67 3.32 -14.02
N GLY A 107 16.50 2.24 -14.78
CA GLY A 107 17.43 1.77 -15.80
C GLY A 107 17.22 2.39 -17.18
N MET A 108 16.31 3.36 -17.33
CA MET A 108 15.96 4.00 -18.61
C MET A 108 15.63 2.99 -19.73
N GLY A 109 14.90 1.92 -19.38
CA GLY A 109 14.51 0.83 -20.28
C GLY A 109 15.45 -0.36 -20.28
N HIS A 110 16.68 -0.23 -19.77
CA HIS A 110 17.70 -1.29 -19.78
C HIS A 110 18.36 -1.45 -18.39
N PRO A 111 17.61 -1.93 -17.38
CA PRO A 111 18.16 -2.10 -16.04
C PRO A 111 19.26 -3.16 -15.99
N SER A 112 20.35 -2.86 -15.28
CA SER A 112 21.39 -3.86 -14.99
C SER A 112 20.90 -4.87 -13.94
N SER A 113 21.47 -6.08 -13.92
CA SER A 113 21.13 -7.10 -12.92
C SER A 113 21.32 -6.58 -11.48
N HIS A 114 22.37 -5.82 -11.23
CA HIS A 114 22.62 -5.22 -9.92
C HIS A 114 21.56 -4.17 -9.54
N LEU A 115 21.07 -3.38 -10.50
CA LEU A 115 19.96 -2.45 -10.25
C LEU A 115 18.68 -3.20 -9.90
N VAL A 116 18.35 -4.26 -10.64
CA VAL A 116 17.18 -5.10 -10.39
C VAL A 116 17.25 -5.72 -8.98
N ASP A 117 18.41 -6.25 -8.61
CA ASP A 117 18.62 -6.84 -7.28
C ASP A 117 18.52 -5.79 -6.16
N THR A 118 19.04 -4.59 -6.40
CA THR A 118 18.94 -3.46 -5.47
C THR A 118 17.49 -3.01 -5.30
N VAL A 119 16.73 -2.88 -6.39
CA VAL A 119 15.29 -2.58 -6.35
C VAL A 119 14.58 -3.64 -5.54
N GLY A 120 14.79 -4.93 -5.85
CA GLY A 120 14.20 -6.05 -5.13
C GLY A 120 14.50 -5.99 -3.63
N ALA A 121 15.73 -5.69 -3.23
CA ALA A 121 16.13 -5.60 -1.83
C ALA A 121 15.40 -4.48 -1.08
N TYR A 122 15.33 -3.28 -1.65
CA TYR A 122 14.74 -2.11 -0.98
C TYR A 122 13.21 -2.06 -1.07
N PHE A 123 12.61 -2.68 -2.09
CA PHE A 123 11.17 -2.61 -2.34
C PHE A 123 10.30 -2.93 -1.11
N PRO A 124 10.49 -4.04 -0.38
CA PRO A 124 9.68 -4.33 0.80
C PRO A 124 9.81 -3.28 1.91
N ALA A 125 11.01 -2.73 2.12
CA ALA A 125 11.26 -1.68 3.11
C ALA A 125 10.53 -0.38 2.77
N VAL A 126 10.52 0.00 1.48
CA VAL A 126 9.80 1.17 0.99
C VAL A 126 8.29 0.99 1.17
N LEU A 127 7.72 -0.16 0.79
CA LEU A 127 6.29 -0.42 0.98
C LEU A 127 5.91 -0.39 2.47
N GLY A 128 6.74 -0.99 3.33
CA GLY A 128 6.53 -0.98 4.78
C GLY A 128 6.53 0.43 5.38
N ALA A 129 7.36 1.33 4.87
CA ALA A 129 7.39 2.73 5.28
C ALA A 129 6.18 3.53 4.76
N ILE A 130 5.71 3.25 3.55
CA ILE A 130 4.53 3.92 2.95
C ILE A 130 3.27 3.61 3.77
N ILE A 131 3.14 2.43 4.38
CA ILE A 131 1.99 2.03 5.23
C ILE A 131 1.73 3.01 6.38
N VAL A 132 2.75 3.73 6.85
CA VAL A 132 2.59 4.76 7.89
C VAL A 132 1.52 5.80 7.49
N ILE A 133 1.43 6.14 6.20
CA ILE A 133 0.51 7.15 5.69
C ILE A 133 -0.96 6.72 5.86
N PRO A 134 -1.44 5.59 5.29
CA PRO A 134 -2.83 5.23 5.44
C PRO A 134 -3.23 4.93 6.89
N VAL A 135 -2.33 4.36 7.71
CA VAL A 135 -2.60 4.15 9.14
C VAL A 135 -2.77 5.46 9.89
N TYR A 136 -1.96 6.48 9.59
CA TYR A 136 -2.13 7.83 10.14
C TYR A 136 -3.52 8.37 9.82
N TYR A 137 -3.95 8.30 8.56
CA TYR A 137 -5.25 8.82 8.15
C TYR A 137 -6.40 8.05 8.80
N ILE A 138 -6.33 6.72 8.88
CA ILE A 138 -7.31 5.91 9.60
C ILE A 138 -7.42 6.37 11.06
N GLY A 139 -6.31 6.46 11.79
CA GLY A 139 -6.31 6.91 13.19
C GLY A 139 -6.79 8.36 13.34
N LYS A 140 -6.45 9.24 12.39
CA LYS A 140 -6.89 10.64 12.36
C LYS A 140 -8.41 10.76 12.27
N TYR A 141 -9.07 9.99 11.41
CA TYR A 141 -10.52 10.07 11.24
C TYR A 141 -11.29 9.40 12.39
N ILE A 142 -10.66 8.48 13.12
CA ILE A 142 -11.27 7.84 14.29
C ILE A 142 -11.17 8.72 15.54
N GLY A 143 -10.00 9.32 15.80
CA GLY A 143 -9.72 9.98 17.09
C GLY A 143 -8.96 11.31 16.99
N GLY A 144 -8.92 11.92 15.81
CA GLY A 144 -8.19 13.16 15.56
C GLY A 144 -6.69 12.97 15.36
N HIS A 145 -5.99 14.07 15.08
CA HIS A 145 -4.59 14.06 14.66
C HIS A 145 -3.64 13.34 15.64
N LYS A 146 -3.85 13.49 16.96
CA LYS A 146 -3.01 12.82 17.97
C LYS A 146 -3.10 11.30 17.89
N THR A 147 -4.32 10.77 17.72
CA THR A 147 -4.55 9.33 17.52
C THR A 147 -3.95 8.84 16.21
N GLY A 148 -4.04 9.63 15.14
CA GLY A 148 -3.35 9.34 13.88
C GLY A 148 -1.83 9.24 14.05
N ILE A 149 -1.20 10.19 14.75
CA ILE A 149 0.25 10.14 15.00
C ILE A 149 0.63 8.94 15.86
N LEU A 150 -0.15 8.64 16.91
CA LEU A 150 0.10 7.45 17.72
C LEU A 150 0.01 6.17 16.88
N ALA A 151 -1.02 6.04 16.04
CA ALA A 151 -1.16 4.89 15.14
C ALA A 151 0.01 4.79 14.14
N ALA A 152 0.47 5.93 13.60
CA ALA A 152 1.62 6.02 12.71
C ALA A 152 2.92 5.54 13.38
N ILE A 153 3.16 5.95 14.63
CA ILE A 153 4.31 5.49 15.42
C ILE A 153 4.20 3.98 15.66
N LEU A 154 3.03 3.51 16.10
CA LEU A 154 2.83 2.09 16.40
C LEU A 154 3.09 1.22 15.18
N ILE A 155 2.56 1.55 14.00
CA ILE A 155 2.80 0.73 12.80
C ILE A 155 4.24 0.84 12.29
N ALA A 156 4.88 2.01 12.44
CA ALA A 156 6.27 2.20 12.02
C ALA A 156 7.22 1.21 12.72
N PHE A 157 6.95 0.88 13.98
CA PHE A 157 7.78 0.02 14.82
C PHE A 157 7.10 -1.29 15.25
N ALA A 158 5.92 -1.61 14.72
CA ALA A 158 5.15 -2.80 15.11
C ALA A 158 5.99 -4.07 14.88
N PRO A 159 6.34 -4.83 15.93
CA PRO A 159 7.23 -5.98 15.81
C PRO A 159 6.55 -7.18 15.16
N GLY A 160 7.27 -8.30 15.07
CA GLY A 160 6.75 -9.57 14.56
C GLY A 160 6.71 -9.62 13.03
N GLN A 161 5.77 -10.40 12.49
CA GLN A 161 5.76 -10.75 11.07
C GLN A 161 5.65 -9.53 10.15
N PHE A 162 4.96 -8.47 10.56
CA PHE A 162 4.87 -7.26 9.75
C PHE A 162 6.23 -6.59 9.57
N LEU A 163 6.99 -6.39 10.66
CA LEU A 163 8.33 -5.81 10.56
C LEU A 163 9.27 -6.74 9.82
N THR A 164 9.35 -8.02 10.19
CA THR A 164 10.29 -8.96 9.58
C THR A 164 10.05 -9.14 8.08
N ARG A 165 8.78 -9.20 7.65
CA ARG A 165 8.39 -9.33 6.23
C ARG A 165 8.39 -8.00 5.44
N SER A 166 8.79 -6.91 6.09
CA SER A 166 9.00 -5.61 5.42
C SER A 166 10.43 -5.09 5.61
N MET A 167 11.38 -5.93 6.03
CA MET A 167 12.80 -5.57 6.08
C MET A 167 13.43 -5.61 4.69
N ILE A 168 14.53 -4.87 4.54
CA ILE A 168 15.39 -4.95 3.34
C ILE A 168 15.81 -6.40 3.07
N GLY A 169 15.76 -6.81 1.80
CA GLY A 169 16.09 -8.17 1.36
C GLY A 169 14.99 -9.23 1.58
N PHE A 170 13.86 -8.86 2.21
CA PHE A 170 12.68 -9.73 2.36
C PHE A 170 11.70 -9.51 1.18
N THR A 171 12.16 -9.77 -0.03
CA THR A 171 11.43 -9.43 -1.27
C THR A 171 10.22 -10.34 -1.50
N ASP A 172 9.16 -10.12 -0.74
CA ASP A 172 7.97 -10.94 -0.72
C ASP A 172 6.69 -10.08 -0.66
N HIS A 173 5.59 -10.59 -1.20
CA HIS A 173 4.35 -9.86 -1.44
C HIS A 173 3.58 -9.48 -0.17
N HIS A 174 3.89 -10.07 0.98
CA HIS A 174 3.18 -9.85 2.26
C HIS A 174 3.07 -8.39 2.72
N VAL A 175 4.11 -7.59 2.48
CA VAL A 175 4.05 -6.15 2.81
C VAL A 175 3.15 -5.38 1.84
N ALA A 176 3.08 -5.81 0.57
CA ALA A 176 2.17 -5.24 -0.41
C ALA A 176 0.71 -5.60 -0.07
N GLU A 177 0.45 -6.82 0.39
CA GLU A 177 -0.86 -7.21 0.94
C GLU A 177 -1.30 -6.25 2.05
N SER A 178 -0.41 -6.01 3.01
CA SER A 178 -0.67 -5.11 4.14
C SER A 178 -0.92 -3.68 3.67
N LEU A 179 -0.14 -3.19 2.70
CA LEU A 179 -0.29 -1.84 2.17
C LEU A 179 -1.62 -1.65 1.44
N PHE A 180 -1.93 -2.51 0.47
CA PHE A 180 -3.11 -2.33 -0.38
C PHE A 180 -4.41 -2.61 0.39
N SER A 181 -4.43 -3.57 1.31
CA SER A 181 -5.57 -3.78 2.20
C SER A 181 -5.81 -2.58 3.14
N THR A 182 -4.75 -1.99 3.69
CA THR A 182 -4.85 -0.80 4.55
C THR A 182 -5.30 0.43 3.75
N LEU A 183 -4.77 0.63 2.53
CA LEU A 183 -5.21 1.70 1.64
C LEU A 183 -6.68 1.53 1.24
N PHE A 184 -7.10 0.30 0.92
CA PHE A 184 -8.49 -0.01 0.66
C PHE A 184 -9.37 0.37 1.86
N MET A 185 -9.01 -0.03 3.09
CA MET A 185 -9.78 0.33 4.28
C MET A 185 -9.82 1.84 4.52
N MET A 186 -8.70 2.54 4.31
CA MET A 186 -8.65 4.00 4.41
C MET A 186 -9.63 4.65 3.43
N PHE A 187 -9.57 4.31 2.13
CA PHE A 187 -10.45 4.90 1.14
C PHE A 187 -11.91 4.47 1.29
N PHE A 188 -12.16 3.23 1.70
CA PHE A 188 -13.51 2.74 2.01
C PHE A 188 -14.14 3.56 3.16
N MET A 189 -13.38 3.76 4.24
CA MET A 189 -13.81 4.60 5.36
C MET A 189 -14.05 6.06 4.91
N LEU A 190 -13.15 6.64 4.11
CA LEU A 190 -13.31 7.99 3.56
C LEU A 190 -14.54 8.12 2.67
N ALA A 191 -14.87 7.09 1.89
CA ALA A 191 -16.08 7.06 1.07
C ALA A 191 -17.33 7.14 1.95
N LEU A 192 -17.38 6.37 3.05
CA LEU A 192 -18.51 6.39 3.99
C LEU A 192 -18.62 7.73 4.73
N ILE A 193 -17.50 8.26 5.23
CA ILE A 193 -17.46 9.54 5.96
C ILE A 193 -17.93 10.67 5.04
N SER A 194 -17.36 10.77 3.84
CA SER A 194 -17.73 11.83 2.89
C SER A 194 -19.17 11.71 2.40
N ALA A 195 -19.70 10.49 2.21
CA ALA A 195 -21.10 10.27 1.87
C ALA A 195 -22.03 10.78 2.97
N LYS A 196 -21.68 10.53 4.24
CA LYS A 196 -22.43 10.99 5.40
C LYS A 196 -22.38 12.52 5.56
N GLU A 197 -21.19 13.12 5.47
CA GLU A 197 -21.00 14.57 5.57
C GLU A 197 -21.76 15.34 4.49
N ARG A 198 -21.78 14.81 3.26
CA ARG A 198 -22.50 15.39 2.13
C ARG A 198 -23.99 15.02 2.09
N LYS A 199 -24.47 14.23 3.07
CA LYS A 199 -25.86 13.76 3.17
C LYS A 199 -26.34 13.08 1.88
N LEU A 200 -25.49 12.25 1.28
CA LEU A 200 -25.76 11.57 0.02
C LEU A 200 -27.04 10.72 0.12
N ARG A 201 -27.99 10.93 -0.80
CA ARG A 201 -29.21 10.13 -0.96
C ARG A 201 -29.25 9.43 -2.31
N PHE A 202 -30.07 8.38 -2.43
CA PHE A 202 -30.31 7.70 -3.70
C PHE A 202 -30.82 8.66 -4.80
N GLU A 203 -31.69 9.60 -4.44
CA GLU A 203 -32.18 10.64 -5.35
C GLU A 203 -31.04 11.46 -5.98
N ASP A 204 -29.97 11.73 -5.23
CA ASP A 204 -28.83 12.50 -5.75
C ASP A 204 -28.05 11.71 -6.80
N VAL A 205 -28.02 10.38 -6.69
CA VAL A 205 -27.44 9.47 -7.69
C VAL A 205 -28.27 9.50 -8.97
N PHE A 206 -29.59 9.31 -8.87
CA PHE A 206 -30.49 9.31 -10.03
C PHE A 206 -30.54 10.66 -10.74
N ASN A 207 -30.53 11.75 -9.97
CA ASN A 207 -30.51 13.11 -10.50
C ASN A 207 -29.11 13.60 -10.88
N LYS A 208 -28.07 12.75 -10.78
CA LYS A 208 -26.67 13.04 -11.13
C LYS A 208 -26.16 14.34 -10.49
N LYS A 209 -26.47 14.57 -9.20
CA LYS A 209 -26.00 15.77 -8.48
C LYS A 209 -24.50 15.65 -8.16
N PHE A 210 -23.66 16.01 -9.13
CA PHE A 210 -22.21 15.87 -9.05
C PHE A 210 -21.57 16.57 -7.84
N SER A 211 -22.13 17.68 -7.37
CA SER A 211 -21.62 18.39 -6.18
C SER A 211 -21.64 17.54 -4.92
N VAL A 212 -22.61 16.64 -4.78
CA VAL A 212 -22.76 15.71 -3.65
C VAL A 212 -22.00 14.40 -3.92
N LEU A 213 -22.06 13.90 -5.17
CA LEU A 213 -21.50 12.60 -5.55
C LEU A 213 -19.98 12.56 -5.68
N LYS A 214 -19.35 13.66 -6.13
CA LYS A 214 -17.96 13.64 -6.63
C LYS A 214 -16.97 13.04 -5.63
N GLU A 215 -16.97 13.52 -4.40
CA GLU A 215 -15.98 13.10 -3.40
C GLU A 215 -16.19 11.66 -2.90
N PRO A 216 -17.41 11.25 -2.46
CA PRO A 216 -17.68 9.85 -2.11
C PRO A 216 -17.35 8.89 -3.24
N PHE A 217 -17.71 9.25 -4.47
CA PHE A 217 -17.45 8.43 -5.65
C PHE A 217 -15.94 8.26 -5.90
N ILE A 218 -15.15 9.33 -5.81
CA ILE A 218 -13.69 9.24 -5.97
C ILE A 218 -13.09 8.30 -4.92
N TYR A 219 -13.49 8.41 -3.66
CA TYR A 219 -12.99 7.50 -2.62
C TYR A 219 -13.46 6.06 -2.84
N SER A 220 -14.69 5.82 -3.30
CA SER A 220 -15.16 4.48 -3.67
C SER A 220 -14.36 3.87 -4.82
N VAL A 221 -14.04 4.66 -5.86
CA VAL A 221 -13.19 4.21 -6.96
C VAL A 221 -11.78 3.89 -6.46
N LEU A 222 -11.17 4.77 -5.67
CA LEU A 222 -9.85 4.54 -5.10
C LEU A 222 -9.85 3.29 -4.21
N ALA A 223 -10.88 3.07 -3.39
CA ALA A 223 -11.03 1.84 -2.62
C ALA A 223 -11.06 0.62 -3.55
N GLY A 224 -11.90 0.62 -4.60
CA GLY A 224 -11.96 -0.47 -5.57
C GLY A 224 -10.63 -0.75 -6.28
N VAL A 225 -9.87 0.29 -6.63
CA VAL A 225 -8.52 0.14 -7.22
C VAL A 225 -7.55 -0.46 -6.22
N MET A 226 -7.54 -0.01 -4.97
CA MET A 226 -6.66 -0.57 -3.93
C MET A 226 -7.02 -2.00 -3.58
N TYR A 227 -8.32 -2.34 -3.55
CA TYR A 227 -8.78 -3.71 -3.37
C TYR A 227 -8.34 -4.62 -4.53
N SER A 228 -8.47 -4.13 -5.77
CA SER A 228 -8.00 -4.84 -6.96
C SER A 228 -6.49 -5.05 -6.91
N ALA A 229 -5.74 -4.04 -6.48
CA ALA A 229 -4.30 -4.15 -6.27
C ALA A 229 -3.95 -5.21 -5.22
N TYR A 230 -4.67 -5.23 -4.09
CA TYR A 230 -4.51 -6.27 -3.08
C TYR A 230 -4.76 -7.68 -3.64
N GLN A 231 -5.86 -7.87 -4.38
CA GLN A 231 -6.18 -9.15 -5.02
C GLN A 231 -5.11 -9.58 -6.06
N LEU A 232 -4.49 -8.61 -6.74
CA LEU A 232 -3.38 -8.87 -7.67
C LEU A 232 -2.02 -9.09 -6.98
N CYS A 233 -1.90 -8.83 -5.68
CA CYS A 233 -0.75 -9.26 -4.87
C CYS A 233 -0.95 -10.67 -4.35
N TRP A 234 -2.16 -11.01 -3.90
CA TRP A 234 -2.43 -12.31 -3.29
C TRP A 234 -3.85 -12.82 -3.60
N PRO A 235 -4.00 -14.05 -4.12
CA PRO A 235 -5.31 -14.63 -4.42
C PRO A 235 -6.26 -14.70 -3.22
N GLY A 236 -5.74 -14.82 -2.00
CA GLY A 236 -6.53 -14.88 -0.77
C GLY A 236 -7.23 -13.56 -0.39
N GLY A 237 -6.97 -12.45 -1.09
CA GLY A 237 -7.58 -11.14 -0.82
C GLY A 237 -9.12 -11.12 -0.90
N SER A 238 -9.73 -12.13 -1.52
CA SER A 238 -11.18 -12.29 -1.59
C SER A 238 -11.83 -12.47 -0.21
N LEU A 239 -11.11 -13.08 0.75
CA LEU A 239 -11.58 -13.21 2.13
C LEU A 239 -11.78 -11.83 2.79
N PHE A 240 -10.94 -10.86 2.44
CA PHE A 240 -11.05 -9.52 3.02
C PHE A 240 -12.27 -8.76 2.53
N LEU A 241 -12.65 -8.94 1.25
CA LEU A 241 -13.91 -8.39 0.74
C LEU A 241 -15.11 -9.02 1.42
N PHE A 242 -15.07 -10.32 1.70
CA PHE A 242 -16.12 -10.99 2.47
C PHE A 242 -16.36 -10.31 3.82
N ILE A 243 -15.29 -9.96 4.56
CA ILE A 243 -15.40 -9.23 5.84
C ILE A 243 -16.12 -7.88 5.66
N VAL A 244 -15.79 -7.13 4.60
CA VAL A 244 -16.40 -5.82 4.30
C VAL A 244 -17.88 -5.97 3.94
N LEU A 245 -18.24 -7.01 3.18
CA LEU A 245 -19.62 -7.31 2.83
C LEU A 245 -20.43 -7.67 4.08
N VAL A 246 -19.87 -8.48 4.98
CA VAL A 246 -20.47 -8.77 6.29
C VAL A 246 -20.70 -7.48 7.07
N TYR A 247 -19.70 -6.59 7.16
CA TYR A 247 -19.86 -5.28 7.77
C TYR A 247 -21.00 -4.46 7.14
N ALA A 248 -21.11 -4.44 5.80
CA ALA A 248 -22.16 -3.72 5.09
C ALA A 248 -23.56 -4.28 5.42
N ILE A 249 -23.69 -5.60 5.54
CA ILE A 249 -24.94 -6.25 5.97
C ILE A 249 -25.29 -5.84 7.40
N PHE A 250 -24.34 -5.86 8.33
CA PHE A 250 -24.58 -5.43 9.71
C PHE A 250 -24.98 -3.95 9.78
N GLN A 251 -24.35 -3.07 9.01
CA GLN A 251 -24.73 -1.66 8.95
C GLN A 251 -26.09 -1.40 8.28
N TYR A 252 -26.56 -2.29 7.42
CA TYR A 252 -27.90 -2.18 6.85
C TYR A 252 -28.99 -2.58 7.86
N ILE A 253 -28.67 -3.51 8.77
CA ILE A 253 -29.61 -4.00 9.79
C ILE A 253 -29.72 -3.04 10.98
N LEU A 254 -28.62 -2.36 11.34
CA LEU A 254 -28.57 -1.36 12.41
C LEU A 254 -29.21 -0.02 12.02
#